data_AF-A0A3D4JXL1-F1
#
_entry.id   AF-A0A3D4JXL1-F1
#
_cell.length_a   1.000
_cell.length_b   1.000
_cell.length_c   1.000
_cell.angle_alpha   90.00
_cell.angle_beta   90.00
_cell.angle_gamma   90.00
#
_symmetry.space_group_name_H-M   'P 1'
#
loop_
_entity.id
_entity.type
_entity.pdbx_description
1 polymer ?
#
loop_
_entity_poly.entity_id
_entity_poly.type
_entity_poly.pdbx_seq_one_letter_code
_entity_poly.pdbx_strand_id
1 'polypeptide(L)' 'LPEDLINEVENAKNNEAVKQIGIEWAIAQCRELLEFGVPVLHFYSMGKSDNIKKVAGALF' A
#
# COMPACT_ATOMS: atom_id res chain seq x y z
N LEU A 1 3.83 8.32 10.56
CA LEU A 1 3.40 8.12 9.15
C LEU A 1 3.48 9.48 8.46
N PRO A 2 3.61 9.55 7.12
CA PRO A 2 3.50 10.82 6.38
C PRO A 2 2.20 11.54 6.74
N GLU A 3 2.23 12.88 6.88
CA GLU A 3 1.03 13.66 7.20
C GLU A 3 -0.07 13.49 6.16
N ASP A 4 0.27 13.44 4.88
CA ASP A 4 -0.71 13.23 3.80
C ASP A 4 -1.47 11.90 3.95
N LEU A 5 -0.77 10.82 4.28
CA LEU A 5 -1.40 9.52 4.54
C LEU A 5 -2.34 9.58 5.75
N ILE A 6 -1.92 10.27 6.83
CA ILE A 6 -2.76 10.42 8.02
C ILE A 6 -4.04 11.19 7.65
N ASN A 7 -3.89 12.32 6.96
CA ASN A 7 -5.00 13.17 6.55
C ASN A 7 -5.98 12.40 5.63
N GLU A 8 -5.48 11.62 4.66
CA GLU A 8 -6.33 10.80 3.79
C GLU A 8 -7.12 9.75 4.57
N VAL A 9 -6.47 9.05 5.51
CA VAL A 9 -7.09 8.02 6.33
C VAL A 9 -8.12 8.62 7.30
N GLU A 10 -7.82 9.75 7.94
CA GLU A 10 -8.74 10.44 8.85
C GLU A 10 -10.00 10.94 8.14
N ASN A 11 -9.88 11.33 6.87
CA ASN A 11 -11.00 11.77 6.04
C ASN A 11 -11.72 10.62 5.30
N ALA A 12 -11.30 9.37 5.51
CA ALA A 12 -11.90 8.22 4.85
C ALA A 12 -13.33 7.95 5.38
N LYS A 13 -14.28 7.79 4.45
CA LYS A 13 -15.71 7.62 4.80
C LYS A 13 -16.02 6.29 5.48
N ASN A 14 -15.23 5.25 5.21
CA ASN A 14 -15.44 3.91 5.71
C ASN A 14 -14.16 3.06 5.61
N ASN A 15 -14.20 1.84 6.16
CA ASN A 15 -13.08 0.91 6.16
C ASN A 15 -12.63 0.49 4.76
N GLU A 16 -13.54 0.51 3.78
CA GLU A 16 -13.21 0.18 2.38
C GLU A 16 -12.34 1.28 1.77
N ALA A 17 -12.64 2.55 2.05
CA ALA A 17 -11.83 3.69 1.64
C ALA A 17 -10.44 3.65 2.30
N VAL A 18 -10.37 3.39 3.62
CA VAL A 18 -9.08 3.23 4.32
C VAL A 18 -8.22 2.14 3.68
N LYS A 19 -8.84 1.00 3.32
CA LYS A 19 -8.18 -0.11 2.65
C LYS A 19 -7.65 0.28 1.28
N GLN A 20 -8.43 1.03 0.50
CA GLN A 20 -8.03 1.50 -0.83
C GLN A 20 -6.86 2.50 -0.74
N ILE A 21 -6.92 3.46 0.17
CA ILE A 21 -5.81 4.40 0.46
C ILE A 21 -4.53 3.62 0.78
N GLY A 22 -4.60 2.65 1.70
CA GLY A 22 -3.44 1.84 2.06
C GLY A 22 -2.85 1.04 0.89
N ILE A 23 -3.67 0.56 -0.04
CA ILE A 23 -3.20 -0.14 -1.26
C ILE A 23 -2.45 0.83 -2.17
N GLU A 24 -3.00 2.03 -2.41
CA GLU A 24 -2.40 3.04 -3.29
C GLU A 24 -1.04 3.50 -2.77
N TRP A 25 -0.96 3.80 -1.47
CA TRP A 25 0.29 4.15 -0.79
C TRP A 25 1.33 3.03 -0.83
N ALA A 26 0.91 1.77 -0.61
CA ALA A 26 1.81 0.63 -0.70
C ALA A 26 2.35 0.45 -2.14
N ILE A 27 1.52 0.63 -3.16
CA ILE A 27 1.96 0.57 -4.56
C ILE A 27 2.99 1.66 -4.85
N ALA A 28 2.72 2.91 -4.45
CA ALA A 28 3.65 4.02 -4.66
C ALA A 28 5.01 3.74 -4.02
N GLN A 29 5.03 3.37 -2.73
CA GLN A 29 6.25 3.01 -2.02
C GLN A 29 6.99 1.84 -2.70
N CYS A 30 6.28 0.80 -3.12
CA CYS A 30 6.90 -0.32 -3.80
C CYS A 30 7.54 0.08 -5.13
N ARG A 31 6.90 0.97 -5.91
CA ARG A 31 7.49 1.47 -7.17
C ARG A 31 8.79 2.22 -6.92
N GLU A 32 8.82 3.11 -5.93
CA GLU A 32 10.04 3.85 -5.55
C GLU A 32 11.17 2.89 -5.11
N LEU A 33 10.85 1.86 -4.33
CA LEU A 33 11.84 0.86 -3.90
C LEU A 33 12.36 0.01 -5.07
N LEU A 34 11.48 -0.39 -5.99
CA LEU A 34 11.88 -1.15 -7.18
C LEU A 34 12.73 -0.28 -8.12
N GLU A 35 12.39 0.99 -8.30
CA GLU A 35 13.19 1.95 -9.07
C GLU A 35 14.56 2.20 -8.44
N PHE A 36 14.61 2.27 -7.10
CA PHE A 36 15.88 2.34 -6.36
C PHE A 36 16.73 1.07 -6.50
N GLY A 37 16.12 -0.07 -6.87
CA GLY A 37 16.82 -1.32 -7.16
C GLY A 37 16.92 -2.27 -5.98
N VAL A 38 15.96 -2.27 -5.05
CA VAL A 38 15.93 -3.29 -3.98
C VAL A 38 15.79 -4.69 -4.59
N PRO A 39 16.43 -5.72 -4.02
CA PRO A 39 16.43 -7.06 -4.62
C PRO A 39 15.09 -7.78 -4.46
N VAL A 40 14.29 -7.42 -3.45
CA VAL A 40 13.03 -8.09 -3.13
C VAL A 40 12.12 -7.17 -2.30
N LEU A 41 10.80 -7.38 -2.43
CA LEU A 41 9.78 -6.79 -1.55
C LEU A 41 9.16 -7.90 -0.68
N HIS A 42 9.16 -7.71 0.64
CA HIS A 42 8.54 -8.63 1.60
C HIS A 42 7.33 -7.97 2.26
N PHE A 43 6.19 -8.65 2.28
CA PHE A 43 4.92 -8.10 2.77
C PHE A 43 4.46 -8.78 4.07
N TYR A 44 4.19 -7.97 5.10
CA TYR A 44 3.50 -8.42 6.30
C TYR A 44 1.99 -8.42 6.05
N SER A 45 1.44 -9.57 5.63
CA SER A 45 0.02 -9.70 5.26
C SER A 45 -0.93 -9.63 6.45
N MET A 46 -0.46 -9.89 7.67
CA MET A 46 -1.29 -9.95 8.88
C MET A 46 -2.55 -10.84 8.71
N GLY A 47 -2.43 -11.93 7.94
CA GLY A 47 -3.53 -12.83 7.61
C GLY A 47 -4.53 -12.29 6.56
N LYS A 48 -4.28 -11.12 5.97
CA LYS A 48 -5.13 -10.45 4.97
C LYS A 48 -4.41 -10.37 3.62
N SER A 49 -4.55 -11.41 2.81
CA SER A 49 -3.80 -11.57 1.55
C SER A 49 -4.38 -10.79 0.36
N ASP A 50 -5.64 -10.36 0.45
CA ASP A 50 -6.35 -9.70 -0.64
C ASP A 50 -5.74 -8.34 -1.00
N ASN A 51 -5.32 -7.56 -0.01
CA ASN A 51 -4.60 -6.30 -0.22
C ASN A 51 -3.25 -6.54 -0.90
N ILE A 52 -2.51 -7.54 -0.41
CA ILE A 52 -1.18 -7.85 -0.94
C ILE A 52 -1.26 -8.31 -2.39
N LYS A 53 -2.28 -9.10 -2.74
CA LYS A 53 -2.52 -9.53 -4.12
C LYS A 53 -2.77 -8.35 -5.05
N LYS A 54 -3.53 -7.33 -4.60
CA LYS A 54 -3.77 -6.12 -5.38
C LYS A 54 -2.50 -5.29 -5.57
N VAL A 55 -1.71 -5.12 -4.52
CA VAL A 55 -0.41 -4.41 -4.60
C VAL A 55 0.52 -5.11 -5.57
N ALA A 56 0.74 -6.42 -5.38
CA ALA A 56 1.63 -7.21 -6.23
C ALA A 56 1.19 -7.19 -7.70
N GLY A 57 -0.12 -7.36 -7.98
CA GLY A 57 -0.65 -7.35 -9.35
C GLY A 57 -0.62 -5.98 -10.05
N ALA A 58 -0.34 -4.89 -9.33
CA ALA A 58 -0.11 -3.59 -9.94
C ALA A 58 1.37 -3.37 -10.31
N LEU A 59 2.28 -4.18 -9.77
CA LEU A 59 3.73 -4.02 -9.88
C LEU A 59 4.36 -5.03 -10.85
N PHE A 60 3.76 -6.22 -10.97
CA PHE A 60 4.25 -7.37 -11.74
C PHE A 60 3.12 -7.95 -12.61
#